data_AF-A0A9P4GG66-F1
#
_entry.id   AF-A0A9P4GG66-F1
#
_cell.length_a   1.000
_cell.length_b   1.000
_cell.length_c   1.000
_cell.angle_alpha   90.00
_cell.angle_beta   90.00
_cell.angle_gamma   90.00
#
_symmetry.space_group_name_H-M   'P 1'
#
loop_
_entity.id
_entity.type
_entity.pdbx_description
1 polymer ?
#
loop_
_entity_poly.entity_id
_entity_poly.type
_entity_poly.pdbx_seq_one_letter_code
_entity_poly.pdbx_strand_id
1 'polypeptide(L)'
;MAAPSGTTGSGDPDMVLISELLEEISRNPPAVGARKLLVEHYISVGWLDAAMDNAKELKALAPRDSDVARFLQLLEKKPQPPAPEKKPASVASIPVVETREWDPKTSRYRKKTVPKASSKLDAPSIELNGDLEPARQELTQGYQTLRAKAKYILADLLHLQALQKKAGVPQSKNVVKLEVLVQGRKGGGTSSRAGPPGSARSVARTVRDNPMEATSLLITDLENTMAWLRTPHGKPSGVNNDVIRDALVKRNSALESALPDDLKKHCDLALMHIEHENLERNYANTETMLGDEVKDIPRANFYVTEDNYAWDMDELVQAIKANSGVLRNPLSREMFTPKDVKGILIHPLGKPLAALAVEQHEMSKGVRTATIEQMEKLSQILLEDNSADTIPSRKAVDEFLAYIATLPELEQKAIDGLKCPAKDSHTGQSYDFSIGESVRDAKGNRVCFHKAGDFIKQAATHLRQNQGVAPDPDKCVVM
;
A
#
# COMPACT_ATOMS: atom_id res chain seq x y z
N MET A 1 14.15 -38.62 -35.52
CA MET A 1 12.72 -38.73 -35.21
C MET A 1 12.47 -38.04 -33.88
N ALA A 2 12.03 -36.78 -33.90
CA ALA A 2 11.18 -36.11 -32.91
C ALA A 2 10.86 -34.71 -33.48
N ALA A 3 9.59 -34.31 -33.39
CA ALA A 3 8.91 -33.38 -34.28
C ALA A 3 9.17 -31.87 -34.00
N PRO A 4 8.98 -30.99 -35.01
CA PRO A 4 8.87 -29.56 -34.78
C PRO A 4 7.42 -29.24 -34.37
N SER A 5 7.20 -28.97 -33.09
CA SER A 5 5.93 -28.39 -32.62
C SER A 5 5.93 -26.90 -32.93
N GLY A 6 5.40 -26.55 -34.10
CA GLY A 6 4.87 -25.22 -34.36
C GLY A 6 3.65 -24.99 -33.47
N THR A 7 3.83 -24.26 -32.38
CA THR A 7 2.75 -23.67 -31.61
C THR A 7 2.40 -22.33 -32.24
N THR A 8 1.19 -22.29 -32.80
CA THR A 8 0.44 -21.07 -33.09
C THR A 8 0.53 -20.11 -31.91
N GLY A 9 1.07 -18.91 -32.16
CA GLY A 9 1.34 -17.91 -31.14
C GLY A 9 0.08 -17.46 -30.40
N SER A 10 -0.09 -17.96 -29.17
CA SER A 10 -0.66 -17.15 -28.10
C SER A 10 0.28 -15.95 -28.00
N GLY A 11 -0.21 -14.72 -28.17
CA GLY A 11 0.61 -13.51 -27.99
C GLY A 11 1.05 -13.29 -26.54
N ASP A 12 1.14 -14.36 -25.75
CA ASP A 12 1.48 -14.36 -24.35
C ASP A 12 2.95 -14.76 -24.19
N PRO A 13 3.71 -14.06 -23.32
CA PRO A 13 5.10 -14.36 -23.08
C PRO A 13 5.28 -15.72 -22.42
N ASP A 14 6.18 -16.55 -22.95
CA ASP A 14 6.70 -17.70 -22.22
C ASP A 14 7.56 -17.22 -21.04
N MET A 15 6.93 -17.16 -19.86
CA MET A 15 7.57 -16.69 -18.62
C MET A 15 8.61 -17.67 -18.09
N VAL A 16 8.54 -18.95 -18.45
CA VAL A 16 9.54 -19.96 -18.06
C VAL A 16 10.83 -19.69 -18.82
N LEU A 17 10.74 -19.53 -20.15
CA LEU A 17 11.88 -19.18 -20.99
C LEU A 17 12.52 -17.85 -20.56
N ILE A 18 11.72 -16.83 -20.25
CA ILE A 18 12.24 -15.53 -19.77
C ILE A 18 13.03 -15.71 -18.47
N SER A 19 12.51 -16.52 -17.54
CA SER A 19 13.16 -16.74 -16.23
C SER A 19 14.49 -17.48 -16.39
N GLU A 20 14.52 -18.54 -17.20
CA GLU A 20 15.73 -19.30 -17.50
C GLU A 20 16.82 -18.44 -18.18
N LEU A 21 16.42 -17.61 -19.15
CA LEU A 21 17.36 -16.71 -19.84
C LEU A 21 17.90 -15.63 -18.90
N LEU A 22 17.08 -15.06 -18.01
CA LEU A 22 17.54 -14.08 -17.03
C LEU A 22 18.47 -14.70 -15.98
N GLU A 23 18.19 -15.93 -15.55
CA GLU A 23 19.06 -16.69 -14.65
C GLU A 23 20.42 -16.98 -15.31
N GLU A 24 20.44 -17.40 -16.57
CA GLU A 24 21.66 -17.63 -17.34
C GLU A 24 22.48 -16.34 -17.52
N ILE A 25 21.80 -15.21 -17.78
CA ILE A 25 22.44 -13.88 -17.87
C ILE A 25 23.09 -13.48 -16.54
N SER A 26 22.43 -13.78 -15.42
CA SER A 26 22.93 -13.50 -14.08
C SER A 26 24.13 -14.37 -13.73
N ARG A 27 24.08 -15.66 -14.07
CA ARG A 27 25.15 -16.63 -13.78
C ARG A 27 26.40 -16.42 -14.62
N ASN A 28 26.25 -16.03 -15.89
CA ASN A 28 27.36 -16.02 -16.86
C ASN A 28 27.55 -14.68 -17.62
N PRO A 29 27.86 -13.53 -16.98
CA PRO A 29 28.07 -12.27 -17.68
C PRO A 29 29.25 -12.32 -18.68
N PRO A 30 29.11 -11.81 -19.92
CA PRO A 30 28.01 -10.96 -20.43
C PRO A 30 26.82 -11.71 -21.07
N ALA A 31 26.85 -13.04 -21.15
CA ALA A 31 25.78 -13.92 -21.69
C ALA A 31 25.12 -13.41 -23.00
N VAL A 32 25.93 -13.01 -23.99
CA VAL A 32 25.43 -12.37 -25.22
C VAL A 32 24.39 -13.23 -25.95
N GLY A 33 24.59 -14.55 -26.00
CA GLY A 33 23.64 -15.47 -26.63
C GLY A 33 22.27 -15.49 -25.94
N ALA A 34 22.23 -15.60 -24.62
CA ALA A 34 20.99 -15.59 -23.85
C ALA A 34 20.25 -14.24 -23.97
N ARG A 35 21.00 -13.12 -23.95
CA ARG A 35 20.44 -11.79 -24.17
C ARG A 35 19.82 -11.62 -25.57
N LYS A 36 20.44 -12.19 -26.62
CA LYS A 36 19.86 -12.17 -27.98
C LYS A 36 18.53 -12.91 -28.05
N LEU A 37 18.48 -14.13 -27.51
CA LEU A 37 17.25 -14.93 -27.46
C LEU A 37 16.14 -14.22 -26.67
N LEU A 38 16.50 -13.53 -25.59
CA LEU A 38 15.56 -12.74 -24.80
C LEU A 38 14.96 -11.58 -25.61
N VAL A 39 15.77 -10.87 -26.40
CA VAL A 39 15.30 -9.79 -27.30
C VAL A 39 14.40 -10.35 -28.40
N GLU A 40 14.75 -11.48 -29.02
CA GLU A 40 13.91 -12.12 -30.04
C GLU A 40 12.53 -12.52 -29.50
N HIS A 41 12.50 -13.06 -28.28
CA HIS A 41 11.25 -13.43 -27.62
C HIS A 41 10.40 -12.20 -27.27
N TYR A 42 11.00 -11.11 -26.78
CA TYR A 42 10.24 -9.87 -26.56
C TYR A 42 9.69 -9.27 -27.85
N ILE A 43 10.43 -9.37 -28.97
CA ILE A 43 9.94 -8.94 -30.29
C ILE A 43 8.73 -9.80 -30.72
N SER A 44 8.81 -11.12 -30.57
CA SER A 44 7.75 -12.03 -31.04
C SER A 44 6.44 -11.89 -30.27
N VAL A 45 6.51 -11.55 -28.98
CA VAL A 45 5.37 -11.33 -28.09
C VAL A 45 4.84 -9.88 -28.16
N GLY A 46 5.51 -8.99 -28.90
CA GLY A 46 5.10 -7.59 -29.06
C GLY A 46 5.47 -6.69 -27.88
N TRP A 47 6.37 -7.12 -27.00
CA TRP A 47 6.90 -6.35 -25.87
C TRP A 47 8.07 -5.47 -26.34
N LEU A 48 7.77 -4.54 -27.25
CA LEU A 48 8.78 -3.77 -28.00
C LEU A 48 9.67 -2.88 -27.10
N ASP A 49 9.14 -2.33 -26.01
CA ASP A 49 9.91 -1.49 -25.09
C ASP A 49 10.98 -2.32 -24.35
N ALA A 50 10.61 -3.51 -23.86
CA ALA A 50 11.53 -4.42 -23.18
C ALA A 50 12.60 -4.97 -24.16
N ALA A 51 12.20 -5.26 -25.40
CA ALA A 51 13.11 -5.64 -26.47
C ALA A 51 14.12 -4.52 -26.78
N MET A 52 13.65 -3.26 -26.85
CA MET A 52 14.47 -2.10 -27.15
C MET A 52 15.53 -1.83 -26.08
N ASP A 53 15.16 -1.91 -24.80
CA ASP A 53 16.09 -1.70 -23.70
C ASP A 53 17.19 -2.77 -23.70
N ASN A 54 16.81 -4.04 -23.83
CA ASN A 54 17.77 -5.15 -23.88
C ASN A 54 18.66 -5.11 -25.15
N ALA A 55 18.12 -4.68 -26.29
CA ALA A 55 18.90 -4.50 -27.52
C ALA A 55 19.95 -3.38 -27.40
N LYS A 56 19.65 -2.29 -26.67
CA LYS A 56 20.61 -1.23 -26.38
C LYS A 56 21.73 -1.69 -25.45
N GLU A 57 21.41 -2.47 -24.43
CA GLU A 57 22.41 -3.10 -23.56
C GLU A 57 23.31 -4.06 -24.36
N LEU A 58 22.73 -4.88 -25.23
CA LEU A 58 23.47 -5.76 -26.13
C LEU A 58 24.41 -4.99 -27.07
N LYS A 59 23.99 -3.81 -27.56
CA LYS A 59 24.85 -2.95 -28.40
C LYS A 59 26.07 -2.44 -27.65
N ALA A 60 25.93 -2.15 -26.35
CA ALA A 60 27.05 -1.75 -25.51
C ALA A 60 28.03 -2.92 -25.28
N LEU A 61 27.51 -4.13 -25.09
CA LEU A 61 28.31 -5.33 -24.81
C LEU A 61 28.95 -5.95 -26.06
N ALA A 62 28.27 -5.92 -27.21
CA ALA A 62 28.69 -6.54 -28.46
C ALA A 62 28.43 -5.61 -29.67
N PRO A 63 29.16 -4.49 -29.81
CA PRO A 63 28.86 -3.44 -30.80
C PRO A 63 29.05 -3.85 -32.26
N ARG A 64 29.79 -4.93 -32.53
CA ARG A 64 30.06 -5.45 -33.89
C ARG A 64 29.13 -6.60 -34.30
N ASP A 65 28.18 -6.94 -33.45
CA ASP A 65 27.29 -8.07 -33.68
C ASP A 65 26.17 -7.70 -34.67
N SER A 66 26.06 -8.45 -35.77
CA SER A 66 25.10 -8.19 -36.84
C SER A 66 23.65 -8.36 -36.40
N ASP A 67 23.38 -9.26 -35.46
CA ASP A 67 22.01 -9.53 -35.01
C ASP A 67 21.49 -8.37 -34.16
N VAL A 68 22.37 -7.78 -33.34
CA VAL A 68 22.04 -6.60 -32.52
C VAL A 68 21.69 -5.40 -33.39
N ALA A 69 22.46 -5.17 -34.48
CA ALA A 69 22.13 -4.14 -35.45
C ALA A 69 20.77 -4.38 -36.12
N ARG A 70 20.44 -5.64 -36.43
CA ARG A 70 19.16 -6.03 -37.01
C ARG A 70 17.98 -5.82 -36.06
N PHE A 71 18.13 -6.17 -34.77
CA PHE A 71 17.09 -5.95 -33.77
C PHE A 71 16.77 -4.47 -33.61
N LEU A 72 17.80 -3.62 -33.52
CA LEU A 72 17.60 -2.17 -33.41
C LEU A 72 16.93 -1.59 -34.65
N GLN A 73 17.32 -2.02 -35.85
CA GLN A 73 16.68 -1.56 -37.08
C GLN A 73 15.19 -1.99 -37.15
N LEU A 74 14.87 -3.18 -36.65
CA LEU A 74 13.50 -3.69 -36.59
C LEU A 74 12.64 -2.92 -35.57
N LEU A 75 13.22 -2.61 -34.41
CA LEU A 75 12.55 -1.90 -33.32
C LEU A 75 12.44 -0.37 -33.54
N GLU A 76 13.34 0.22 -34.33
CA GLU A 76 13.33 1.66 -34.68
C GLU A 76 12.41 2.00 -35.87
N LYS A 77 11.97 1.00 -36.63
CA LYS A 77 10.99 1.21 -37.71
C LYS A 77 9.65 1.64 -37.11
N LYS A 78 9.32 2.93 -37.23
CA LYS A 78 7.98 3.46 -36.91
C LYS A 78 6.90 2.62 -37.60
N PRO A 79 5.82 2.23 -36.91
CA PRO A 79 4.73 1.48 -37.54
C PRO A 79 4.17 2.29 -38.72
N GLN A 80 4.19 1.71 -39.92
CA GLN A 80 3.44 2.27 -41.04
C GLN A 80 1.94 2.24 -40.68
N PRO A 81 1.17 3.29 -41.02
CA PRO A 81 -0.27 3.30 -40.79
C PRO A 81 -0.89 2.08 -41.48
N PRO A 82 -1.80 1.35 -40.82
CA PRO A 82 -2.34 0.10 -41.35
C PRO A 82 -3.03 0.37 -42.69
N ALA A 83 -2.73 -0.49 -43.67
CA ALA A 83 -3.43 -0.51 -44.95
C ALA A 83 -4.95 -0.68 -44.70
N PRO A 84 -5.81 -0.02 -45.49
CA PRO A 84 -7.26 -0.11 -45.30
C PRO A 84 -7.72 -1.56 -45.44
N GLU A 85 -8.19 -2.12 -44.32
CA GLU A 85 -8.67 -3.49 -44.23
C GLU A 85 -9.90 -3.70 -45.14
N LYS A 86 -9.81 -4.72 -45.99
CA LYS A 86 -10.97 -5.31 -46.68
C LYS A 86 -11.85 -5.97 -45.62
N LYS A 87 -13.03 -5.40 -45.38
CA LYS A 87 -14.05 -5.98 -44.51
C LYS A 87 -14.57 -7.32 -45.06
N PRO A 88 -14.64 -8.39 -44.25
CA PRO A 88 -15.40 -9.59 -44.57
C PRO A 88 -16.90 -9.36 -44.34
N ALA A 89 -17.71 -10.11 -45.09
CA ALA A 89 -19.15 -10.07 -45.12
C ALA A 89 -19.79 -10.64 -43.82
N SER A 90 -20.79 -9.94 -43.28
CA SER A 90 -21.89 -10.48 -42.46
C SER A 90 -22.88 -9.34 -42.15
N VAL A 91 -23.99 -9.25 -42.88
CA VAL A 91 -25.38 -9.58 -42.49
C VAL A 91 -26.05 -8.59 -41.52
N ALA A 92 -27.04 -7.89 -42.11
CA ALA A 92 -28.26 -7.30 -41.54
C ALA A 92 -28.16 -6.18 -40.49
N SER A 93 -28.31 -4.93 -40.96
CA SER A 93 -29.32 -4.00 -40.43
C SER A 93 -29.59 -2.83 -41.39
N ILE A 94 -30.82 -2.83 -41.90
CA ILE A 94 -31.67 -1.71 -42.38
C ILE A 94 -31.06 -0.74 -43.43
N PRO A 95 -31.57 -0.74 -44.68
CA PRO A 95 -31.04 0.10 -45.76
C PRO A 95 -31.49 1.56 -45.61
N VAL A 96 -30.52 2.47 -45.61
CA VAL A 96 -30.72 3.89 -45.89
C VAL A 96 -31.18 4.01 -47.35
N VAL A 97 -32.37 4.57 -47.55
CA VAL A 97 -33.00 4.76 -48.86
C VAL A 97 -32.13 5.65 -49.75
N GLU A 98 -31.55 5.07 -50.81
CA GLU A 98 -30.92 5.81 -51.90
C GLU A 98 -31.98 6.56 -52.70
N THR A 99 -32.06 7.89 -52.54
CA THR A 99 -32.89 8.73 -53.41
C THR A 99 -32.24 8.79 -54.81
N ARG A 100 -32.90 8.21 -55.81
CA ARG A 100 -32.49 8.24 -57.23
C ARG A 100 -33.37 9.20 -58.00
N GLU A 101 -32.77 10.06 -58.82
CA GLU A 101 -33.48 11.04 -59.66
C GLU A 101 -33.54 10.49 -61.10
N TRP A 102 -34.73 10.52 -61.71
CA TRP A 102 -34.99 9.99 -63.05
C TRP A 102 -34.54 10.99 -64.12
N ASP A 103 -33.69 10.56 -65.06
CA ASP A 103 -33.25 11.39 -66.19
C ASP A 103 -34.09 11.07 -67.46
N PRO A 104 -34.99 11.98 -67.89
CA PRO A 104 -35.91 11.72 -69.00
C PRO A 104 -35.23 11.69 -70.38
N LYS A 105 -33.93 12.02 -70.50
CA LYS A 105 -33.21 11.94 -71.79
C LYS A 105 -32.47 10.62 -72.00
N THR A 106 -32.19 9.87 -70.94
CA THR A 106 -31.43 8.61 -71.02
C THR A 106 -32.20 7.39 -70.52
N SER A 107 -33.45 7.59 -70.04
CA SER A 107 -34.34 6.55 -69.50
C SER A 107 -33.65 5.65 -68.47
N ARG A 108 -32.77 6.23 -67.64
CA ARG A 108 -32.04 5.54 -66.58
C ARG A 108 -31.96 6.42 -65.33
N TYR A 109 -32.01 5.79 -64.16
CA TYR A 109 -31.81 6.46 -62.87
C TYR A 109 -30.32 6.79 -62.65
N ARG A 110 -29.98 8.06 -62.41
CA ARG A 110 -28.60 8.48 -62.06
C ARG A 110 -28.46 8.69 -60.55
N LYS A 111 -27.33 8.24 -59.99
CA LYS A 111 -26.91 8.53 -58.61
C LYS A 111 -26.35 9.95 -58.53
N LYS A 112 -26.86 10.76 -57.61
CA LYS A 112 -26.40 12.13 -57.36
C LYS A 112 -25.15 12.08 -56.48
N THR A 113 -23.97 12.15 -57.07
CA THR A 113 -22.70 12.33 -56.33
C THR A 113 -22.52 13.80 -56.00
N VAL A 114 -22.69 14.16 -54.71
CA VAL A 114 -22.29 15.49 -54.21
C VAL A 114 -20.75 15.56 -54.20
N PRO A 115 -20.13 16.54 -54.86
CA PRO A 115 -18.67 16.67 -54.85
C PRO A 115 -18.17 17.02 -53.45
N LYS A 116 -17.30 16.16 -52.92
CA LYS A 116 -16.61 16.34 -51.65
C LYS A 116 -15.55 17.43 -51.83
N ALA A 117 -15.87 18.65 -51.40
CA ALA A 117 -14.91 19.75 -51.34
C ALA A 117 -13.76 19.35 -50.40
N SER A 118 -12.55 19.26 -50.95
CA SER A 118 -11.32 19.11 -50.18
C SER A 118 -10.86 20.49 -49.73
N SER A 119 -11.31 20.93 -48.55
CA SER A 119 -10.71 22.08 -47.88
C SER A 119 -9.41 21.62 -47.21
N LYS A 120 -8.29 21.73 -47.95
CA LYS A 120 -6.98 21.91 -47.33
C LYS A 120 -6.96 23.34 -46.78
N LEU A 121 -7.10 23.47 -45.46
CA LEU A 121 -6.71 24.69 -44.76
C LEU A 121 -5.21 24.54 -44.47
N ASP A 122 -4.39 25.17 -45.30
CA ASP A 122 -3.02 25.49 -44.94
C ASP A 122 -3.07 26.45 -43.74
N ALA A 123 -2.71 25.97 -42.57
CA ALA A 123 -2.51 26.82 -41.41
C ALA A 123 -1.17 27.55 -41.59
N PRO A 124 -1.13 28.89 -41.59
CA PRO A 124 0.13 29.62 -41.61
C PRO A 124 0.90 29.35 -40.32
N SER A 125 2.18 29.01 -40.43
CA SER A 125 3.11 29.00 -39.30
C SER A 125 3.23 30.42 -38.76
N ILE A 126 2.67 30.66 -37.58
CA ILE A 126 2.80 31.93 -36.87
C ILE A 126 4.24 31.99 -36.34
N GLU A 127 5.09 32.81 -36.97
CA GLU A 127 6.38 33.21 -36.40
C GLU A 127 6.12 34.20 -35.26
N LEU A 128 6.24 33.72 -34.01
CA LEU A 128 6.15 34.53 -32.79
C LEU A 128 7.44 35.34 -32.59
N ASN A 129 7.58 36.44 -33.34
CA ASN A 129 8.65 37.43 -33.14
C ASN A 129 8.21 38.51 -32.13
N GLY A 130 8.11 38.14 -30.85
CA GLY A 130 7.80 39.07 -29.76
C GLY A 130 8.26 38.53 -28.40
N ASP A 131 8.52 39.44 -27.46
CA ASP A 131 8.85 39.10 -26.07
C ASP A 131 7.65 38.36 -25.42
N LEU A 132 7.85 37.08 -25.09
CA LEU A 132 6.81 36.17 -24.57
C LEU A 132 6.63 36.29 -23.05
N GLU A 133 7.52 37.01 -22.36
CA GLU A 133 7.49 37.11 -20.91
C GLU A 133 6.24 37.82 -20.35
N PRO A 134 5.72 38.90 -20.97
CA PRO A 134 4.45 39.51 -20.52
C PRO A 134 3.26 38.54 -20.60
N ALA A 135 3.14 37.79 -21.70
CA ALA A 135 2.08 36.80 -21.88
C ALA A 135 2.22 35.63 -20.89
N ARG A 136 3.45 35.24 -20.57
CA ARG A 136 3.73 34.20 -19.58
C ARG A 136 3.38 34.65 -18.16
N GLN A 137 3.68 35.90 -17.82
CA GLN A 137 3.30 36.48 -16.53
C GLN A 137 1.78 36.60 -16.41
N GLU A 138 1.09 37.09 -17.45
CA GLU A 138 -0.36 37.19 -17.49
C GLU A 138 -1.03 35.81 -17.33
N LEU A 139 -0.54 34.79 -18.04
CA LEU A 139 -1.03 33.41 -17.90
C LEU A 139 -0.81 32.86 -16.49
N THR A 140 0.35 33.14 -15.90
CA THR A 140 0.68 32.67 -14.55
C THR A 140 -0.23 33.32 -13.50
N GLN A 141 -0.43 34.64 -13.57
CA GLN A 141 -1.32 35.38 -12.69
C GLN A 141 -2.79 34.96 -12.88
N GLY A 142 -3.22 34.78 -14.14
CA GLY A 142 -4.56 34.30 -14.46
C GLY A 142 -4.82 32.90 -13.89
N TYR A 143 -3.83 31.99 -14.00
CA TYR A 143 -3.93 30.65 -13.45
C TYR A 143 -3.97 30.63 -11.91
N GLN A 144 -3.16 31.45 -11.24
CA GLN A 144 -3.21 31.61 -9.79
C GLN A 144 -4.57 32.14 -9.31
N THR A 145 -5.10 33.14 -10.02
CA THR A 145 -6.43 33.70 -9.74
C THR A 145 -7.53 32.66 -9.91
N LEU A 146 -7.45 31.84 -10.98
CA LEU A 146 -8.38 30.74 -11.22
C LEU A 146 -8.32 29.68 -10.10
N ARG A 147 -7.11 29.31 -9.64
CA ARG A 147 -6.94 28.36 -8.52
C ARG A 147 -7.53 28.90 -7.22
N ALA A 148 -7.33 30.18 -6.93
CA ALA A 148 -7.91 30.81 -5.74
C ALA A 148 -9.45 30.77 -5.78
N LYS A 149 -10.06 31.09 -6.94
CA LYS A 149 -11.51 30.98 -7.14
C LYS A 149 -12.00 29.53 -7.03
N ALA A 150 -11.31 28.59 -7.65
CA ALA A 150 -11.64 27.17 -7.56
C ALA A 150 -11.59 26.66 -6.11
N LYS A 151 -10.62 27.14 -5.30
CA LYS A 151 -10.49 26.78 -3.88
C LYS A 151 -11.70 27.25 -3.07
N TYR A 152 -12.17 28.46 -3.33
CA TYR A 152 -13.37 29.00 -2.70
C TYR A 152 -14.62 28.20 -3.06
N ILE A 153 -14.81 27.90 -4.36
CA ILE A 153 -15.96 27.11 -4.84
C ILE A 153 -15.92 25.67 -4.29
N LEU A 154 -14.72 25.08 -4.18
CA LEU A 154 -14.55 23.74 -3.62
C LEU A 154 -14.98 23.71 -2.14
N ALA A 155 -14.57 24.70 -1.34
CA ALA A 155 -14.97 24.79 0.06
C ALA A 155 -16.50 24.90 0.22
N ASP A 156 -17.15 25.73 -0.61
CA ASP A 156 -18.60 25.90 -0.61
C ASP A 156 -19.33 24.61 -1.06
N LEU A 157 -18.81 23.92 -2.07
CA LEU A 157 -19.36 22.63 -2.52
C LEU A 157 -19.20 21.53 -1.47
N LEU A 158 -18.08 21.47 -0.76
CA LEU A 158 -17.91 20.50 0.33
C LEU A 158 -18.90 20.77 1.47
N HIS A 159 -19.16 22.04 1.78
CA HIS A 159 -20.20 22.42 2.74
C HIS A 159 -21.60 21.99 2.27
N LEU A 160 -21.93 22.28 1.01
CA LEU A 160 -23.20 21.84 0.41
C LEU A 160 -23.33 20.31 0.35
N GLN A 161 -22.24 19.58 0.09
CA GLN A 161 -22.23 18.12 0.07
C GLN A 161 -22.47 17.52 1.46
N ALA A 162 -21.93 18.14 2.51
CA ALA A 162 -22.23 17.77 3.90
C ALA A 162 -23.72 18.01 4.24
N LEU A 163 -24.31 19.10 3.76
CA LEU A 163 -25.74 19.37 3.90
C LEU A 163 -26.60 18.40 3.08
N GLN A 164 -26.21 18.07 1.86
CA GLN A 164 -26.89 17.08 1.01
C GLN A 164 -26.84 15.68 1.62
N LYS A 165 -25.70 15.28 2.22
CA LYS A 165 -25.57 14.01 2.97
C LYS A 165 -26.55 13.98 4.14
N LYS A 166 -26.66 15.07 4.89
CA LYS A 166 -27.64 15.19 5.99
C LYS A 166 -29.10 15.16 5.50
N ALA A 167 -29.36 15.65 4.30
CA ALA A 167 -30.70 15.70 3.70
C ALA A 167 -31.05 14.47 2.85
N GLY A 168 -30.15 13.49 2.68
CA GLY A 168 -30.38 12.30 1.86
C GLY A 168 -30.46 12.57 0.34
N VAL A 169 -29.91 13.68 -0.14
CA VAL A 169 -29.97 14.10 -1.56
C VAL A 169 -28.70 13.63 -2.31
N PRO A 170 -28.80 13.21 -3.59
CA PRO A 170 -27.64 12.80 -4.38
C PRO A 170 -26.55 13.87 -4.48
N GLN A 171 -25.31 13.46 -4.28
CA GLN A 171 -24.15 14.36 -4.30
C GLN A 171 -23.67 14.69 -5.72
N SER A 172 -23.13 15.90 -5.89
CA SER A 172 -22.60 16.37 -7.18
C SER A 172 -21.30 15.65 -7.58
N LYS A 173 -21.25 15.12 -8.80
CA LYS A 173 -20.05 14.47 -9.38
C LYS A 173 -18.93 15.44 -9.79
N ASN A 174 -19.15 16.75 -9.65
CA ASN A 174 -18.21 17.78 -10.13
C ASN A 174 -17.15 18.20 -9.10
N VAL A 175 -17.25 17.75 -7.85
CA VAL A 175 -16.29 18.05 -6.77
C VAL A 175 -14.88 17.61 -7.16
N VAL A 176 -14.76 16.40 -7.72
CA VAL A 176 -13.48 15.82 -8.18
C VAL A 176 -12.79 16.70 -9.24
N LYS A 177 -13.55 17.33 -10.15
CA LYS A 177 -12.98 18.20 -11.18
C LYS A 177 -12.41 19.49 -10.61
N LEU A 178 -13.06 20.04 -9.59
CA LEU A 178 -12.63 21.27 -8.93
C LEU A 178 -11.43 21.01 -8.02
N GLU A 179 -11.36 19.86 -7.37
CA GLU A 179 -10.20 19.45 -6.60
C GLU A 179 -8.93 19.33 -7.46
N VAL A 180 -9.04 18.75 -8.66
CA VAL A 180 -7.95 18.68 -9.64
C VAL A 180 -7.46 20.08 -10.06
N LEU A 181 -8.38 21.02 -10.28
CA LEU A 181 -8.04 22.41 -10.60
C LEU A 181 -7.36 23.12 -9.42
N VAL A 182 -7.84 22.93 -8.19
CA VAL A 182 -7.27 23.53 -6.98
C VAL A 182 -5.85 23.03 -6.73
N GLN A 183 -5.60 21.73 -6.91
CA GLN A 183 -4.28 21.12 -6.73
C GLN A 183 -3.28 21.51 -7.84
N GLY A 184 -3.73 22.15 -8.92
CA GLY A 184 -2.88 22.57 -10.01
C GLY A 184 -2.33 21.41 -10.84
N ARG A 185 -2.95 20.23 -10.74
CA ARG A 185 -2.61 19.08 -11.60
C ARG A 185 -3.01 19.46 -13.03
N LYS A 186 -2.11 19.27 -14.00
CA LYS A 186 -2.38 19.55 -15.42
C LYS A 186 -3.63 18.79 -15.84
N GLY A 187 -4.75 19.51 -15.94
CA GLY A 187 -6.04 19.00 -16.37
C GLY A 187 -5.99 18.61 -17.84
N GLY A 188 -5.53 17.40 -18.12
CA GLY A 188 -5.88 16.69 -19.34
C GLY A 188 -7.36 16.30 -19.25
N GLY A 189 -8.24 17.25 -19.56
CA GLY A 189 -9.68 17.09 -19.64
C GLY A 189 -10.11 16.22 -20.82
N THR A 190 -9.84 14.94 -20.70
CA THR A 190 -10.74 13.85 -21.08
C THR A 190 -10.63 12.87 -19.92
N SER A 191 -11.59 11.96 -19.74
CA SER A 191 -11.19 10.64 -19.26
C SER A 191 -10.02 10.23 -20.14
N SER A 192 -8.77 10.41 -19.68
CA SER A 192 -7.65 9.68 -20.23
C SER A 192 -8.10 8.26 -19.99
N ARG A 193 -8.63 7.61 -21.03
CA ARG A 193 -8.91 6.18 -21.04
C ARG A 193 -7.75 5.60 -20.27
N ALA A 194 -8.02 5.01 -19.11
CA ALA A 194 -6.97 4.50 -18.25
C ALA A 194 -6.03 3.74 -19.19
N GLY A 195 -4.83 4.26 -19.36
CA GLY A 195 -3.85 3.58 -20.19
C GLY A 195 -3.57 2.24 -19.54
N PRO A 196 -3.05 1.26 -20.28
CA PRO A 196 -2.46 0.11 -19.60
C PRO A 196 -1.49 0.60 -18.52
N PRO A 197 -1.50 -0.03 -17.33
CA PRO A 197 -0.62 0.38 -16.24
C PRO A 197 0.84 0.32 -16.71
N GLY A 198 1.65 1.27 -16.23
CA GLY A 198 3.06 1.34 -16.60
C GLY A 198 3.85 0.11 -16.14
N SER A 199 5.08 -0.04 -16.62
CA SER A 199 6.01 -1.06 -16.11
C SER A 199 6.25 -0.91 -14.60
N ALA A 200 6.20 -2.03 -13.85
CA ALA A 200 6.45 -2.04 -12.41
C ALA A 200 7.84 -1.46 -12.07
N ARG A 201 8.85 -1.72 -12.91
CA ARG A 201 10.20 -1.14 -12.76
C ARG A 201 10.22 0.37 -12.97
N SER A 202 9.35 0.91 -13.81
CA SER A 202 9.24 2.37 -13.99
C SER A 202 8.64 3.01 -12.75
N VAL A 203 7.58 2.42 -12.19
CA VAL A 203 6.93 2.91 -10.96
C VAL A 203 7.88 2.80 -9.77
N ALA A 204 8.56 1.66 -9.62
CA ALA A 204 9.55 1.44 -8.57
C ALA A 204 10.69 2.46 -8.63
N ARG A 205 11.14 2.87 -9.82
CA ARG A 205 12.11 3.97 -9.98
C ARG A 205 11.54 5.29 -9.47
N THR A 206 10.33 5.67 -9.87
CA THR A 206 9.68 6.89 -9.39
C THR A 206 9.53 6.92 -7.87
N VAL A 207 9.15 5.77 -7.28
CA VAL A 207 9.01 5.60 -5.82
C VAL A 207 10.36 5.75 -5.13
N ARG A 208 11.42 5.14 -5.66
CA ARG A 208 12.79 5.26 -5.14
C ARG A 208 13.29 6.70 -5.21
N ASP A 209 12.96 7.42 -6.27
CA ASP A 209 13.36 8.81 -6.46
C ASP A 209 12.56 9.76 -5.53
N ASN A 210 11.42 9.32 -4.99
CA ASN A 210 10.52 10.10 -4.13
C ASN A 210 10.05 9.30 -2.89
N PRO A 211 10.96 8.92 -1.97
CA PRO A 211 10.64 8.01 -0.87
C PRO A 211 9.59 8.56 0.11
N MET A 212 9.49 9.89 0.26
CA MET A 212 8.48 10.52 1.14
C MET A 212 7.05 10.39 0.60
N GLU A 213 6.90 10.21 -0.71
CA GLU A 213 5.60 10.04 -1.38
C GLU A 213 5.32 8.59 -1.75
N ALA A 214 6.19 7.64 -1.34
CA ALA A 214 6.18 6.25 -1.76
C ALA A 214 4.80 5.58 -1.64
N THR A 215 4.16 5.66 -0.46
CA THR A 215 2.82 5.09 -0.26
C THR A 215 1.80 5.68 -1.23
N SER A 216 1.81 7.00 -1.41
CA SER A 216 0.83 7.68 -2.27
C SER A 216 0.99 7.33 -3.75
N LEU A 217 2.24 7.21 -4.21
CA LEU A 217 2.57 6.81 -5.57
C LEU A 217 2.14 5.36 -5.86
N LEU A 218 2.38 4.45 -4.91
CA LEU A 218 1.97 3.05 -5.01
C LEU A 218 0.45 2.89 -5.00
N ILE A 219 -0.26 3.61 -4.12
CA ILE A 219 -1.73 3.63 -4.11
C ILE A 219 -2.25 4.10 -5.48
N THR A 220 -1.73 5.20 -6.01
CA THR A 220 -2.14 5.69 -7.33
C THR A 220 -1.85 4.69 -8.46
N ASP A 221 -0.73 3.95 -8.43
CA ASP A 221 -0.47 2.88 -9.41
C ASP A 221 -1.51 1.75 -9.32
N LEU A 222 -1.84 1.30 -8.12
CA LEU A 222 -2.84 0.26 -7.89
C LEU A 222 -4.26 0.72 -8.24
N GLU A 223 -4.63 1.96 -7.93
CA GLU A 223 -5.90 2.59 -8.36
C GLU A 223 -6.01 2.62 -9.90
N ASN A 224 -4.94 3.05 -10.57
CA ASN A 224 -4.89 3.09 -12.03
C ASN A 224 -4.98 1.68 -12.65
N THR A 225 -4.28 0.71 -12.05
CA THR A 225 -4.33 -0.70 -12.46
C THR A 225 -5.73 -1.26 -12.33
N MET A 226 -6.39 -1.03 -11.18
CA MET A 226 -7.77 -1.46 -10.94
C MET A 226 -8.76 -0.77 -11.90
N ALA A 227 -8.63 0.54 -12.13
CA ALA A 227 -9.47 1.28 -13.06
C ALA A 227 -9.34 0.74 -14.49
N TRP A 228 -8.11 0.42 -14.91
CA TRP A 228 -7.84 -0.21 -16.20
C TRP A 228 -8.46 -1.62 -16.29
N LEU A 229 -8.35 -2.45 -15.25
CA LEU A 229 -8.94 -3.79 -15.22
C LEU A 229 -10.48 -3.76 -15.28
N ARG A 230 -11.11 -2.81 -14.60
CA ARG A 230 -12.57 -2.62 -14.64
C ARG A 230 -13.06 -2.09 -15.98
N THR A 231 -12.27 -1.22 -16.63
CA THR A 231 -12.67 -0.55 -17.87
C THR A 231 -11.57 -0.53 -18.94
N PRO A 232 -11.11 -1.70 -19.44
CA PRO A 232 -10.05 -1.76 -20.42
C PRO A 232 -10.46 -1.02 -21.70
N HIS A 233 -9.63 -0.06 -22.12
CA HIS A 233 -9.91 0.83 -23.26
C HIS A 233 -11.24 1.59 -23.15
N GLY A 234 -11.76 1.80 -21.94
CA GLY A 234 -13.02 2.48 -21.67
C GLY A 234 -14.27 1.61 -21.82
N LYS A 235 -14.13 0.28 -21.96
CA LYS A 235 -15.27 -0.65 -21.99
C LYS A 235 -15.34 -1.42 -20.67
N PRO A 236 -16.50 -1.51 -20.00
CA PRO A 236 -16.66 -2.32 -18.78
C PRO A 236 -16.28 -3.78 -19.06
N SER A 237 -15.38 -4.33 -18.26
CA SER A 237 -14.95 -5.73 -18.40
C SER A 237 -15.87 -6.72 -17.70
N GLY A 238 -16.67 -6.26 -16.73
CA GLY A 238 -17.51 -7.13 -15.89
C GLY A 238 -16.71 -8.05 -14.96
N VAL A 239 -15.42 -7.79 -14.78
CA VAL A 239 -14.52 -8.59 -13.96
C VAL A 239 -14.90 -8.48 -12.48
N ASN A 240 -15.02 -9.62 -11.80
CA ASN A 240 -15.32 -9.69 -10.37
C ASN A 240 -14.14 -9.14 -9.53
N ASN A 241 -14.43 -8.65 -8.33
CA ASN A 241 -13.47 -8.15 -7.36
C ASN A 241 -12.37 -9.16 -7.00
N ASP A 242 -12.65 -10.47 -7.01
CA ASP A 242 -11.62 -11.49 -6.72
C ASP A 242 -10.52 -11.54 -7.79
N VAL A 243 -10.90 -11.45 -9.06
CA VAL A 243 -9.93 -11.41 -10.17
C VAL A 243 -9.14 -10.11 -10.15
N ILE A 244 -9.78 -9.00 -9.76
CA ILE A 244 -9.09 -7.72 -9.53
C ILE A 244 -8.08 -7.87 -8.39
N ARG A 245 -8.48 -8.48 -7.28
CA ARG A 245 -7.60 -8.71 -6.12
C ARG A 245 -6.38 -9.54 -6.50
N ASP A 246 -6.57 -10.64 -7.22
CA ASP A 246 -5.46 -11.47 -7.72
C ASP A 246 -4.49 -10.69 -8.61
N ALA A 247 -5.03 -9.85 -9.50
CA ALA A 247 -4.20 -9.02 -10.38
C ALA A 247 -3.43 -7.94 -9.61
N LEU A 248 -4.04 -7.33 -8.59
CA LEU A 248 -3.40 -6.35 -7.72
C LEU A 248 -2.32 -6.99 -6.84
N VAL A 249 -2.55 -8.18 -6.29
CA VAL A 249 -1.54 -8.93 -5.53
C VAL A 249 -0.33 -9.25 -6.41
N LYS A 250 -0.56 -9.73 -7.65
CA LYS A 250 0.53 -9.97 -8.62
C LYS A 250 1.29 -8.68 -8.96
N ARG A 251 0.56 -7.58 -9.15
CA ARG A 251 1.16 -6.26 -9.40
C ARG A 251 1.99 -5.78 -8.20
N ASN A 252 1.49 -5.96 -6.99
CA ASN A 252 2.16 -5.60 -5.75
C ASN A 252 3.47 -6.39 -5.57
N SER A 253 3.44 -7.71 -5.78
CA SER A 253 4.65 -8.57 -5.75
C SER A 253 5.69 -8.15 -6.80
N ALA A 254 5.25 -7.75 -8.00
CA ALA A 254 6.14 -7.22 -9.03
C ALA A 254 6.78 -5.87 -8.64
N LEU A 255 6.07 -5.03 -7.88
CA LEU A 255 6.61 -3.78 -7.34
C LEU A 255 7.60 -4.04 -6.20
N GLU A 256 7.26 -4.94 -5.28
CA GLU A 256 8.13 -5.35 -4.16
C GLU A 256 9.46 -5.92 -4.63
N SER A 257 9.45 -6.80 -5.64
CA SER A 257 10.68 -7.36 -6.21
C SER A 257 11.58 -6.34 -6.90
N ALA A 258 11.03 -5.18 -7.28
CA ALA A 258 11.76 -4.09 -7.93
C ALA A 258 12.19 -2.98 -6.96
N LEU A 259 11.71 -2.99 -5.71
CA LEU A 259 11.99 -1.99 -4.69
C LEU A 259 13.05 -2.49 -3.68
N PRO A 260 13.86 -1.57 -3.11
CA PRO A 260 14.75 -1.90 -2.01
C PRO A 260 13.96 -2.22 -0.73
N ASP A 261 14.59 -2.98 0.19
CA ASP A 261 13.92 -3.56 1.37
C ASP A 261 13.25 -2.52 2.29
N ASP A 262 13.85 -1.34 2.43
CA ASP A 262 13.33 -0.23 3.24
C ASP A 262 12.00 0.33 2.71
N LEU A 263 11.76 0.20 1.39
CA LEU A 263 10.56 0.71 0.72
C LEU A 263 9.47 -0.35 0.53
N LYS A 264 9.77 -1.65 0.68
CA LYS A 264 8.79 -2.74 0.50
C LYS A 264 7.57 -2.61 1.40
N LYS A 265 7.74 -2.10 2.62
CA LYS A 265 6.64 -1.82 3.56
C LYS A 265 5.53 -0.91 2.99
N HIS A 266 5.85 -0.05 2.02
CA HIS A 266 4.87 0.83 1.41
C HIS A 266 3.95 0.09 0.41
N CYS A 267 4.38 -1.06 -0.12
CA CYS A 267 3.57 -1.93 -0.97
C CYS A 267 2.42 -2.55 -0.18
N ASP A 268 2.72 -3.17 0.97
CA ASP A 268 1.72 -3.71 1.90
C ASP A 268 0.66 -2.66 2.28
N LEU A 269 1.11 -1.46 2.66
CA LEU A 269 0.22 -0.35 3.03
C LEU A 269 -0.65 0.10 1.84
N ALA A 270 -0.07 0.20 0.64
CA ALA A 270 -0.82 0.60 -0.53
C ALA A 270 -1.92 -0.42 -0.87
N LEU A 271 -1.60 -1.71 -0.86
CA LEU A 271 -2.58 -2.77 -1.11
C LEU A 271 -3.70 -2.77 -0.06
N MET A 272 -3.34 -2.60 1.22
CA MET A 272 -4.29 -2.49 2.34
C MET A 272 -5.33 -1.39 2.11
N HIS A 273 -4.91 -0.18 1.71
CA HIS A 273 -5.84 0.92 1.44
C HIS A 273 -6.74 0.66 0.22
N ILE A 274 -6.21 0.04 -0.85
CA ILE A 274 -7.00 -0.28 -2.04
C ILE A 274 -8.09 -1.29 -1.71
N GLU A 275 -7.74 -2.33 -0.95
CA GLU A 275 -8.69 -3.36 -0.54
C GLU A 275 -9.82 -2.79 0.32
N HIS A 276 -9.47 -1.90 1.26
CA HIS A 276 -10.43 -1.24 2.12
C HIS A 276 -11.47 -0.42 1.35
N GLU A 277 -11.01 0.46 0.47
CA GLU A 277 -11.86 1.47 -0.14
C GLU A 277 -12.62 0.99 -1.38
N ASN A 278 -12.08 -0.03 -2.08
CA ASN A 278 -12.56 -0.37 -3.41
C ASN A 278 -13.03 -1.82 -3.59
N LEU A 279 -12.64 -2.72 -2.67
CA LEU A 279 -12.87 -4.17 -2.80
C LEU A 279 -13.63 -4.78 -1.63
N GLU A 280 -14.17 -3.96 -0.72
CA GLU A 280 -15.05 -4.38 0.39
C GLU A 280 -14.44 -5.56 1.17
N ARG A 281 -13.22 -5.40 1.67
CA ARG A 281 -12.55 -6.42 2.48
C ARG A 281 -13.33 -6.67 3.77
N ASN A 282 -13.47 -7.95 4.13
CA ASN A 282 -14.05 -8.36 5.40
C ASN A 282 -12.96 -8.33 6.49
N TYR A 283 -13.18 -7.49 7.50
CA TYR A 283 -12.32 -7.37 8.68
C TYR A 283 -12.87 -8.19 9.85
N ALA A 284 -12.02 -8.45 10.85
CA ALA A 284 -12.44 -9.13 12.08
C ALA A 284 -13.47 -8.31 12.87
N ASN A 285 -13.40 -6.98 12.79
CA ASN A 285 -14.36 -6.05 13.34
C ASN A 285 -15.17 -5.35 12.23
N THR A 286 -16.45 -5.09 12.51
CA THR A 286 -17.34 -4.32 11.63
C THR A 286 -17.41 -2.84 12.01
N GLU A 287 -17.12 -2.54 13.28
CA GLU A 287 -17.17 -1.21 13.87
C GLU A 287 -15.82 -0.86 14.53
N THR A 288 -15.54 0.43 14.67
CA THR A 288 -14.41 0.96 15.44
C THR A 288 -14.65 0.80 16.94
N MET A 289 -13.68 1.17 17.78
CA MET A 289 -13.85 1.08 19.23
C MET A 289 -14.90 2.06 19.77
N LEU A 290 -15.21 3.11 18.99
CA LEU A 290 -16.24 4.10 19.31
C LEU A 290 -17.59 3.84 18.62
N GLY A 291 -17.71 2.75 17.85
CA GLY A 291 -18.96 2.32 17.21
C GLY A 291 -19.21 2.91 15.81
N ASP A 292 -18.21 3.57 15.20
CA ASP A 292 -18.31 3.99 13.80
C ASP A 292 -18.11 2.79 12.88
N GLU A 293 -18.72 2.78 11.69
CA GLU A 293 -18.51 1.67 10.76
C GLU A 293 -17.09 1.67 10.18
N VAL A 294 -16.44 0.50 10.11
CA VAL A 294 -15.07 0.39 9.60
C VAL A 294 -14.93 0.97 8.18
N LYS A 295 -15.93 0.78 7.32
CA LYS A 295 -15.93 1.28 5.94
C LYS A 295 -15.87 2.82 5.82
N ASP A 296 -16.23 3.52 6.90
CA ASP A 296 -16.29 4.97 6.94
C ASP A 296 -15.00 5.60 7.51
N ILE A 297 -14.01 4.79 7.93
CA ILE A 297 -12.72 5.28 8.42
C ILE A 297 -11.98 5.99 7.28
N PRO A 298 -11.56 7.26 7.47
CA PRO A 298 -10.80 7.97 6.46
C PRO A 298 -9.45 7.31 6.18
N ARG A 299 -9.00 7.30 4.92
CA ARG A 299 -7.69 6.77 4.49
C ARG A 299 -6.52 7.22 5.40
N ALA A 300 -6.53 8.49 5.80
CA ALA A 300 -5.47 9.09 6.62
C ALA A 300 -5.40 8.51 8.05
N ASN A 301 -6.47 7.89 8.51
CA ASN A 301 -6.61 7.30 9.84
C ASN A 301 -6.62 5.77 9.78
N PHE A 302 -6.74 5.16 8.60
CA PHE A 302 -6.97 3.74 8.45
C PHE A 302 -5.69 2.91 8.56
N TYR A 303 -5.71 1.86 9.38
CA TYR A 303 -4.66 0.84 9.45
C TYR A 303 -5.23 -0.54 9.74
N VAL A 304 -4.57 -1.60 9.29
CA VAL A 304 -4.97 -2.99 9.52
C VAL A 304 -3.81 -3.78 10.09
N THR A 305 -4.07 -4.51 11.17
CA THR A 305 -3.09 -5.38 11.84
C THR A 305 -3.13 -6.80 11.28
N GLU A 306 -2.09 -7.61 11.55
CA GLU A 306 -1.96 -8.97 11.00
C GLU A 306 -3.10 -9.92 11.42
N ASP A 307 -3.71 -9.66 12.57
CA ASP A 307 -4.92 -10.34 13.07
C ASP A 307 -6.22 -9.91 12.35
N ASN A 308 -6.10 -9.12 11.26
CA ASN A 308 -7.17 -8.63 10.40
C ASN A 308 -8.16 -7.68 11.08
N TYR A 309 -7.76 -7.01 12.17
CA TYR A 309 -8.52 -5.90 12.73
C TYR A 309 -8.23 -4.60 12.00
N ALA A 310 -9.28 -3.87 11.67
CA ALA A 310 -9.23 -2.54 11.09
C ALA A 310 -9.34 -1.47 12.17
N TRP A 311 -8.45 -0.49 12.13
CA TRP A 311 -8.29 0.54 13.14
C TRP A 311 -8.46 1.92 12.56
N ASP A 312 -9.22 2.76 13.28
CA ASP A 312 -8.95 4.19 13.28
C ASP A 312 -7.73 4.43 14.18
N MET A 313 -6.66 4.94 13.59
CA MET A 313 -5.40 5.19 14.26
C MET A 313 -5.48 6.23 15.36
N ASP A 314 -6.38 7.21 15.29
CA ASP A 314 -6.58 8.15 16.39
C ASP A 314 -7.16 7.46 17.61
N GLU A 315 -8.15 6.57 17.40
CA GLU A 315 -8.73 5.77 18.48
C GLU A 315 -7.71 4.80 19.06
N LEU A 316 -6.99 4.07 18.19
CA LEU A 316 -6.00 3.08 18.62
C LEU A 316 -4.88 3.73 19.45
N VAL A 317 -4.38 4.89 19.01
CA VAL A 317 -3.35 5.64 19.75
C VAL A 317 -3.87 6.10 21.11
N GLN A 318 -5.13 6.53 21.20
CA GLN A 318 -5.75 6.90 22.48
C GLN A 318 -5.90 5.69 23.40
N ALA A 319 -6.34 4.54 22.88
CA ALA A 319 -6.48 3.31 23.66
C ALA A 319 -5.13 2.79 24.19
N ILE A 320 -4.07 2.83 23.36
CA ILE A 320 -2.72 2.46 23.78
C ILE A 320 -2.21 3.42 24.85
N LYS A 321 -2.41 4.74 24.69
CA LYS A 321 -2.05 5.75 25.70
C LYS A 321 -2.77 5.52 27.03
N ALA A 322 -4.06 5.22 26.99
CA ALA A 322 -4.86 4.93 28.19
C ALA A 322 -4.37 3.67 28.91
N ASN A 323 -3.81 2.70 28.17
CA ASN A 323 -3.19 1.49 28.70
C ASN A 323 -1.69 1.64 29.00
N SER A 324 -1.25 2.87 29.29
CA SER A 324 0.15 3.18 29.64
C SER A 324 1.17 2.86 28.53
N GLY A 325 0.76 2.82 27.27
CA GLY A 325 1.69 2.60 26.15
C GLY A 325 1.96 1.14 25.80
N VAL A 326 1.24 0.18 26.39
CA VAL A 326 1.36 -1.24 26.01
C VAL A 326 0.80 -1.44 24.61
N LEU A 327 1.61 -1.99 23.71
CA LEU A 327 1.28 -2.22 22.31
C LEU A 327 0.47 -3.51 22.15
N ARG A 328 -0.79 -3.42 22.57
CA ARG A 328 -1.74 -4.52 22.56
C ARG A 328 -3.01 -4.13 21.84
N ASN A 329 -3.59 -5.09 21.12
CA ASN A 329 -4.91 -4.96 20.54
C ASN A 329 -5.96 -4.74 21.66
N PRO A 330 -6.65 -3.59 21.70
CA PRO A 330 -7.63 -3.30 22.74
C PRO A 330 -8.88 -4.20 22.71
N LEU A 331 -9.22 -4.76 21.55
CA LEU A 331 -10.39 -5.60 21.34
C LEU A 331 -10.09 -7.08 21.64
N SER A 332 -9.03 -7.64 21.05
CA SER A 332 -8.66 -9.06 21.26
C SER A 332 -7.86 -9.29 22.55
N ARG A 333 -7.23 -8.24 23.10
CA ARG A 333 -6.26 -8.29 24.22
C ARG A 333 -5.00 -9.08 23.90
N GLU A 334 -4.73 -9.34 22.63
CA GLU A 334 -3.47 -9.94 22.18
C GLU A 334 -2.42 -8.87 21.92
N MET A 335 -1.15 -9.19 22.21
CA MET A 335 -0.02 -8.29 21.90
C MET A 335 0.10 -8.13 20.38
N PHE A 336 0.36 -6.91 19.92
CA PHE A 336 0.64 -6.69 18.50
C PHE A 336 1.92 -7.42 18.10
N THR A 337 1.96 -7.91 16.87
CA THR A 337 3.17 -8.54 16.36
C THR A 337 4.27 -7.49 16.16
N PRO A 338 5.56 -7.87 16.08
CA PRO A 338 6.63 -6.91 15.77
C PRO A 338 6.40 -6.16 14.45
N LYS A 339 5.74 -6.82 13.47
CA LYS A 339 5.36 -6.19 12.19
C LYS A 339 4.31 -5.10 12.43
N ASP A 340 3.26 -5.41 13.18
CA ASP A 340 2.19 -4.48 13.53
C ASP A 340 2.72 -3.29 14.31
N VAL A 341 3.55 -3.51 15.31
CA VAL A 341 4.21 -2.45 16.09
C VAL A 341 4.98 -1.51 15.17
N LYS A 342 5.81 -2.04 14.27
CA LYS A 342 6.59 -1.23 13.34
C LYS A 342 5.67 -0.43 12.41
N GLY A 343 4.58 -1.02 11.92
CA GLY A 343 3.59 -0.34 11.08
C GLY A 343 2.85 0.77 11.81
N ILE A 344 2.38 0.51 13.04
CA ILE A 344 1.73 1.49 13.92
C ILE A 344 2.66 2.68 14.17
N LEU A 345 3.93 2.44 14.49
CA LEU A 345 4.90 3.51 14.78
C LEU A 345 5.31 4.32 13.54
N ILE A 346 5.25 3.71 12.35
CA ILE A 346 5.51 4.41 11.07
C ILE A 346 4.33 5.31 10.68
N HIS A 347 3.11 4.92 11.04
CA HIS A 347 1.90 5.68 10.74
C HIS A 347 1.99 7.12 11.30
N PRO A 348 1.61 8.17 10.54
CA PRO A 348 1.75 9.56 10.99
C PRO A 348 1.13 9.83 12.37
N LEU A 349 -0.06 9.28 12.64
CA LEU A 349 -0.76 9.41 13.92
C LEU A 349 -0.18 8.52 15.03
N GLY A 350 0.53 7.44 14.68
CA GLY A 350 1.14 6.52 15.63
C GLY A 350 2.53 6.92 16.11
N LYS A 351 3.23 7.82 15.40
CA LYS A 351 4.56 8.36 15.80
C LYS A 351 4.67 8.82 17.26
N PRO A 352 3.66 9.50 17.86
CA PRO A 352 3.71 9.88 19.27
C PRO A 352 3.85 8.69 20.24
N LEU A 353 3.45 7.49 19.84
CA LEU A 353 3.63 6.27 20.65
C LEU A 353 5.10 5.86 20.78
N ALA A 354 5.96 6.26 19.84
CA ALA A 354 7.39 5.98 19.93
C ALA A 354 8.03 6.61 21.17
N ALA A 355 7.56 7.80 21.58
CA ALA A 355 8.02 8.44 22.81
C ALA A 355 7.62 7.63 24.06
N LEU A 356 6.43 7.04 24.07
CA LEU A 356 5.97 6.16 25.16
C LEU A 356 6.76 4.85 25.20
N ALA A 357 7.10 4.29 24.03
CA ALA A 357 7.96 3.12 23.97
C ALA A 357 9.36 3.39 24.57
N VAL A 358 9.91 4.58 24.31
CA VAL A 358 11.17 5.02 24.95
C VAL A 358 10.99 5.19 26.45
N GLU A 359 9.91 5.82 26.90
CA GLU A 359 9.60 6.00 28.33
C GLU A 359 9.46 4.66 29.06
N GLN A 360 8.74 3.69 28.47
CA GLN A 360 8.61 2.33 29.00
C GLN A 360 9.97 1.62 29.09
N HIS A 361 10.80 1.78 28.06
CA HIS A 361 12.15 1.25 28.06
C HIS A 361 13.04 1.91 29.13
N GLU A 362 12.95 3.22 29.32
CA GLU A 362 13.66 3.95 30.40
C GLU A 362 13.18 3.51 31.79
N MET A 363 11.88 3.33 31.99
CA MET A 363 11.33 2.77 33.23
C MET A 363 11.84 1.36 33.50
N SER A 364 11.97 0.52 32.47
CA SER A 364 12.54 -0.84 32.62
C SER A 364 14.01 -0.83 33.07
N LYS A 365 14.79 0.18 32.65
CA LYS A 365 16.18 0.38 33.10
C LYS A 365 16.27 0.87 34.55
N GLY A 366 15.21 1.50 35.05
CA GLY A 366 15.13 2.01 36.43
C GLY A 366 15.05 0.91 37.49
N VAL A 367 14.73 -0.33 37.11
CA VAL A 367 14.65 -1.46 38.04
C VAL A 367 16.03 -2.08 38.25
N ARG A 368 16.50 -2.08 39.50
CA ARG A 368 17.82 -2.62 39.87
C ARG A 368 17.81 -4.14 39.84
N THR A 369 18.98 -4.74 39.58
CA THR A 369 19.15 -6.20 39.56
C THR A 369 18.73 -6.86 40.89
N ALA A 370 19.00 -6.20 42.02
CA ALA A 370 18.54 -6.67 43.33
C ALA A 370 17.01 -6.77 43.43
N THR A 371 16.27 -5.83 42.82
CA THR A 371 14.81 -5.88 42.79
C THR A 371 14.31 -7.01 41.91
N ILE A 372 14.97 -7.26 40.78
CA ILE A 372 14.67 -8.40 39.90
C ILE A 372 14.88 -9.72 40.66
N GLU A 373 15.98 -9.85 41.42
CA GLU A 373 16.23 -11.03 42.27
C GLU A 373 15.15 -11.23 43.34
N GLN A 374 14.65 -10.14 43.95
CA GLN A 374 13.52 -10.22 44.88
C GLN A 374 12.22 -10.64 44.18
N MET A 375 11.97 -10.18 42.95
CA MET A 375 10.83 -10.63 42.14
C MET A 375 10.91 -12.13 41.84
N GLU A 376 12.10 -12.63 41.48
CA GLU A 376 12.32 -14.05 41.21
C GLU A 376 12.08 -14.91 42.45
N LYS A 377 12.65 -14.49 43.59
CA LYS A 377 12.42 -15.15 44.89
C LYS A 377 10.93 -15.18 45.23
N LEU A 378 10.22 -14.06 45.07
CA LEU A 378 8.78 -14.00 45.29
C LEU A 378 8.06 -14.99 44.37
N SER A 379 8.32 -14.93 43.06
CA SER A 379 7.66 -15.80 42.08
C SER A 379 7.87 -17.29 42.37
N GLN A 380 9.06 -17.68 42.82
CA GLN A 380 9.38 -19.04 43.18
C GLN A 380 8.53 -19.53 44.36
N ILE A 381 8.47 -18.73 45.43
CA ILE A 381 7.65 -19.07 46.61
C ILE A 381 6.16 -19.19 46.22
N LEU A 382 5.64 -18.24 45.43
CA LEU A 382 4.22 -18.25 45.02
C LEU A 382 3.84 -19.45 44.13
N LEU A 383 4.79 -19.98 43.36
CA LEU A 383 4.57 -21.11 42.46
C LEU A 383 4.80 -22.47 43.14
N GLU A 384 5.66 -22.53 44.16
CA GLU A 384 5.97 -23.76 44.90
C GLU A 384 5.03 -24.01 46.10
N ASP A 385 4.33 -22.97 46.56
CA ASP A 385 3.43 -23.04 47.71
C ASP A 385 2.16 -23.86 47.43
N ASN A 386 2.23 -25.13 47.82
CA ASN A 386 1.11 -26.07 47.80
C ASN A 386 0.45 -26.24 49.18
N SER A 387 0.74 -25.34 50.13
CA SER A 387 0.15 -25.42 51.48
C SER A 387 -1.33 -25.05 51.48
N ALA A 388 -2.11 -25.69 52.36
CA ALA A 388 -3.54 -25.41 52.47
C ALA A 388 -3.84 -24.01 53.05
N ASP A 389 -2.91 -23.46 53.84
CA ASP A 389 -3.06 -22.17 54.51
C ASP A 389 -2.44 -21.00 53.73
N THR A 390 -1.63 -21.27 52.70
CA THR A 390 -0.91 -20.29 51.87
C THR A 390 -0.06 -19.31 52.67
N ILE A 391 0.32 -19.67 53.90
CA ILE A 391 1.11 -18.81 54.79
C ILE A 391 2.45 -18.41 54.15
N PRO A 392 3.20 -19.33 53.49
CA PRO A 392 4.44 -18.96 52.81
C PRO A 392 4.23 -17.86 51.75
N SER A 393 3.23 -18.01 50.88
CA SER A 393 2.91 -17.01 49.86
C SER A 393 2.52 -15.66 50.46
N ARG A 394 1.67 -15.65 51.48
CA ARG A 394 1.24 -14.41 52.15
C ARG A 394 2.41 -13.66 52.77
N LYS A 395 3.29 -14.37 53.49
CA LYS A 395 4.50 -13.78 54.07
C LYS A 395 5.43 -13.22 53.00
N ALA A 396 5.65 -13.96 51.92
CA ALA A 396 6.50 -13.50 50.83
C ALA A 396 5.96 -12.23 50.15
N VAL A 397 4.64 -12.14 49.95
CA VAL A 397 3.98 -10.94 49.42
C VAL A 397 4.16 -9.74 50.35
N ASP A 398 3.95 -9.93 51.66
CA ASP A 398 4.13 -8.85 52.64
C ASP A 398 5.59 -8.39 52.74
N GLU A 399 6.54 -9.34 52.74
CA GLU A 399 7.99 -9.04 52.70
C GLU A 399 8.37 -8.25 51.44
N PHE A 400 7.84 -8.64 50.28
CA PHE A 400 8.13 -7.95 49.03
C PHE A 400 7.52 -6.53 48.99
N LEU A 401 6.30 -6.35 49.49
CA LEU A 401 5.70 -5.01 49.59
C LEU A 401 6.45 -4.11 50.58
N ALA A 402 6.92 -4.67 51.70
CA ALA A 402 7.78 -3.94 52.64
C ALA A 402 9.12 -3.56 51.98
N TYR A 403 9.70 -4.44 51.18
CA TYR A 403 10.89 -4.15 50.39
C TYR A 403 10.66 -3.02 49.39
N ILE A 404 9.57 -3.06 48.61
CA ILE A 404 9.22 -2.00 47.64
C ILE A 404 9.16 -0.63 48.30
N ALA A 405 8.57 -0.55 49.50
CA ALA A 405 8.45 0.71 50.24
C ALA A 405 9.81 1.35 50.61
N THR A 406 10.91 0.57 50.60
CA THR A 406 12.28 1.06 50.85
C THR A 406 13.02 1.54 49.60
N LEU A 407 12.47 1.31 48.40
CA LEU A 407 13.13 1.64 47.13
C LEU A 407 13.04 3.14 46.82
N PRO A 408 13.93 3.69 45.97
CA PRO A 408 13.79 5.05 45.45
C PRO A 408 12.46 5.25 44.71
N GLU A 409 11.92 6.46 44.75
CA GLU A 409 10.62 6.79 44.15
C GLU A 409 10.51 6.42 42.66
N LEU A 410 11.61 6.60 41.90
CA LEU A 410 11.65 6.22 40.49
C LEU A 410 11.43 4.72 40.28
N GLU A 411 12.02 3.88 41.12
CA GLU A 411 11.89 2.42 41.03
C GLU A 411 10.51 1.95 41.52
N GLN A 412 9.96 2.60 42.55
CA GLN A 412 8.57 2.36 42.96
C GLN A 412 7.59 2.68 41.83
N LYS A 413 7.76 3.83 41.17
CA LYS A 413 6.96 4.21 39.99
C LYS A 413 7.11 3.21 38.84
N ALA A 414 8.31 2.71 38.60
CA ALA A 414 8.53 1.67 37.60
C ALA A 414 7.77 0.39 37.98
N ILE A 415 7.85 -0.09 39.21
CA ILE A 415 7.12 -1.29 39.65
C ILE A 415 5.60 -1.09 39.55
N ASP A 416 5.10 0.10 39.89
CA ASP A 416 3.66 0.40 39.87
C ASP A 416 3.10 0.68 38.47
N GLY A 417 3.91 1.22 37.56
CA GLY A 417 3.47 1.68 36.24
C GLY A 417 3.91 0.83 35.06
N LEU A 418 5.03 0.09 35.19
CA LEU A 418 5.56 -0.75 34.12
C LEU A 418 4.66 -1.97 33.92
N LYS A 419 4.11 -2.07 32.72
CA LYS A 419 3.41 -3.26 32.26
C LYS A 419 4.37 -4.09 31.44
N CYS A 420 4.47 -5.37 31.77
CA CYS A 420 5.37 -6.29 31.09
C CYS A 420 4.58 -7.18 30.10
N PRO A 421 5.13 -7.45 28.90
CA PRO A 421 4.55 -8.38 27.96
C PRO A 421 4.65 -9.81 28.54
N ALA A 422 3.55 -10.32 29.06
CA ALA A 422 3.47 -11.63 29.70
C ALA A 422 2.14 -12.31 29.38
N LYS A 423 2.11 -13.64 29.40
CA LYS A 423 0.90 -14.45 29.17
C LYS A 423 0.74 -15.47 30.28
N ASP A 424 -0.49 -15.63 30.77
CA ASP A 424 -0.85 -16.64 31.75
C ASP A 424 -0.58 -18.03 31.16
N SER A 425 0.36 -18.76 31.76
CA SER A 425 0.84 -20.05 31.25
C SER A 425 -0.25 -21.12 31.20
N HIS A 426 -1.35 -20.95 31.96
CA HIS A 426 -2.45 -21.89 31.97
C HIS A 426 -3.54 -21.54 30.95
N THR A 427 -3.85 -20.26 30.78
CA THR A 427 -4.96 -19.81 29.91
C THR A 427 -4.51 -19.27 28.55
N GLY A 428 -3.23 -18.94 28.40
CA GLY A 428 -2.68 -18.25 27.24
C GLY A 428 -3.07 -16.77 27.15
N GLN A 429 -3.87 -16.26 28.09
CA GLN A 429 -4.34 -14.87 28.09
C GLN A 429 -3.22 -13.92 28.49
N SER A 430 -3.09 -12.80 27.80
CA SER A 430 -2.14 -11.74 28.17
C SER A 430 -2.46 -11.17 29.56
N TYR A 431 -1.42 -10.80 30.30
CA TYR A 431 -1.58 -10.06 31.55
C TYR A 431 -1.77 -8.56 31.28
N ASP A 432 -2.62 -7.92 32.09
CA ASP A 432 -3.01 -6.50 31.94
C ASP A 432 -2.48 -5.61 33.06
N PHE A 433 -1.82 -6.21 34.05
CA PHE A 433 -1.46 -5.61 35.34
C PHE A 433 -0.03 -5.10 35.32
N SER A 434 0.27 -4.11 36.16
CA SER A 434 1.66 -3.83 36.54
C SER A 434 2.16 -4.81 37.60
N ILE A 435 3.47 -4.83 37.85
CA ILE A 435 4.07 -5.66 38.90
C ILE A 435 3.46 -5.31 40.26
N GLY A 436 3.35 -4.02 40.58
CA GLY A 436 2.75 -3.55 41.83
C GLY A 436 1.27 -3.91 41.96
N GLU A 437 0.50 -3.80 40.88
CA GLU A 437 -0.91 -4.19 40.86
C GLU A 437 -1.09 -5.70 41.11
N SER A 438 -0.31 -6.54 40.41
CA SER A 438 -0.37 -7.99 40.56
C SER A 438 -0.10 -8.45 42.00
N VAL A 439 0.90 -7.86 42.66
CA VAL A 439 1.24 -8.17 44.06
C VAL A 439 0.14 -7.70 45.02
N ARG A 440 -0.42 -6.51 44.82
CA ARG A 440 -1.54 -5.98 45.64
C ARG A 440 -2.80 -6.81 45.47
N ASP A 441 -3.11 -7.24 44.26
CA ASP A 441 -4.27 -8.07 43.97
C ASP A 441 -4.12 -9.48 44.56
N ALA A 442 -2.91 -10.06 44.54
CA ALA A 442 -2.61 -11.29 45.25
C ALA A 442 -2.80 -11.14 46.76
N LYS A 443 -2.31 -10.03 47.36
CA LYS A 443 -2.53 -9.71 48.78
C LYS A 443 -4.02 -9.55 49.12
N GLY A 444 -4.79 -8.93 48.23
CA GLY A 444 -6.23 -8.73 48.34
C GLY A 444 -7.07 -9.99 48.08
N ASN A 445 -6.44 -11.13 47.78
CA ASN A 445 -7.10 -12.37 47.33
C ASN A 445 -8.01 -12.16 46.10
N ARG A 446 -7.69 -11.20 45.24
CA ARG A 446 -8.41 -10.97 43.97
C ARG A 446 -7.96 -11.91 42.87
N VAL A 447 -6.70 -12.35 42.96
CA VAL A 447 -6.05 -13.25 42.02
C VAL A 447 -5.33 -14.33 42.81
N CYS A 448 -5.29 -15.57 42.31
CA CYS A 448 -4.58 -16.65 42.98
C CYS A 448 -3.05 -16.41 42.95
N PHE A 449 -2.34 -16.89 43.99
CA PHE A 449 -0.90 -16.73 44.12
C PHE A 449 -0.13 -17.32 42.94
N HIS A 450 -0.53 -18.48 42.43
CA HIS A 450 0.09 -19.09 41.24
C HIS A 450 0.03 -18.18 40.01
N LYS A 451 -1.10 -17.51 39.77
CA LYS A 451 -1.26 -16.61 38.61
C LYS A 451 -0.42 -15.34 38.76
N ALA A 452 -0.32 -14.80 39.98
CA ALA A 452 0.58 -13.68 40.27
C ALA A 452 2.06 -14.10 40.17
N GLY A 453 2.42 -15.27 40.71
CA GLY A 453 3.76 -15.84 40.62
C GLY A 453 4.22 -16.05 39.18
N ASP A 454 3.36 -16.59 38.32
CA ASP A 454 3.65 -16.78 36.90
C ASP A 454 3.93 -15.44 36.19
N PHE A 455 3.07 -14.44 36.40
CA PHE A 455 3.29 -13.10 35.87
C PHE A 455 4.61 -12.49 36.35
N ILE A 456 4.86 -12.52 37.66
CA ILE A 456 6.06 -11.90 38.26
C ILE A 456 7.33 -12.58 37.73
N LYS A 457 7.31 -13.90 37.53
CA LYS A 457 8.42 -14.64 36.92
C LYS A 457 8.73 -14.16 35.50
N GLN A 458 7.69 -13.99 34.69
CA GLN A 458 7.83 -13.51 33.30
C GLN A 458 8.30 -12.04 33.28
N ALA A 459 7.74 -11.20 34.14
CA ALA A 459 8.15 -9.80 34.28
C ALA A 459 9.63 -9.67 34.72
N ALA A 460 10.09 -10.48 35.67
CA ALA A 460 11.49 -10.50 36.10
C ALA A 460 12.42 -10.93 34.96
N THR A 461 12.02 -11.95 34.19
CA THR A 461 12.76 -12.42 33.01
C THR A 461 12.87 -11.33 31.95
N HIS A 462 11.76 -10.64 31.66
CA HIS A 462 11.72 -9.53 30.71
C HIS A 462 12.61 -8.35 31.14
N LEU A 463 12.52 -7.94 32.41
CA LEU A 463 13.38 -6.88 32.96
C LEU A 463 14.86 -7.24 32.86
N ARG A 464 15.23 -8.50 33.12
CA ARG A 464 16.62 -8.97 33.03
C ARG A 464 17.13 -8.95 31.58
N GLN A 465 16.29 -9.30 30.61
CA GLN A 465 16.66 -9.24 29.20
C GLN A 465 16.88 -7.80 28.71
N ASN A 466 16.15 -6.84 29.29
CA ASN A 466 16.25 -5.42 28.93
C ASN A 466 17.37 -4.66 29.65
N GLN A 467 18.00 -5.25 30.68
CA GLN A 467 19.15 -4.63 31.35
C GLN A 467 20.40 -4.67 30.46
N GLY A 468 20.92 -3.48 30.12
CA GLY A 468 22.22 -3.33 29.44
C GLY A 468 22.21 -3.51 27.92
N VAL A 469 21.06 -3.82 27.32
CA VAL A 469 20.91 -3.89 25.86
C VAL A 469 20.54 -2.49 25.36
N ALA A 470 21.34 -1.94 24.44
CA ALA A 470 20.95 -0.72 23.72
C ALA A 470 19.63 -0.98 22.98
N PRO A 471 18.69 -0.01 22.91
CA PRO A 471 17.46 -0.20 22.16
C PRO A 471 17.82 -0.55 20.72
N ASP A 472 17.60 -1.81 20.35
CA ASP A 472 17.82 -2.28 18.99
C ASP A 472 16.56 -1.95 18.19
N PRO A 473 16.63 -1.01 17.23
CA PRO A 473 15.47 -0.60 16.46
C PRO A 473 14.93 -1.73 15.56
N ASP A 474 15.71 -2.78 15.31
CA ASP A 474 15.34 -3.92 14.47
C ASP A 474 14.96 -5.16 15.27
N LYS A 475 15.50 -5.32 16.49
CA LYS A 475 14.87 -6.18 17.51
C LYS A 475 13.88 -5.36 18.32
N CYS A 476 12.73 -5.10 17.71
CA CYS A 476 11.51 -4.88 18.49
C CYS A 476 11.22 -6.19 19.24
N VAL A 477 11.93 -6.44 20.34
CA VAL A 477 11.63 -7.52 21.28
C VAL A 477 10.26 -7.15 21.80
N VAL A 478 9.25 -7.89 21.33
CA VAL A 478 7.85 -7.90 21.77
C VAL A 478 7.64 -6.95 22.95
N MET A 479 7.28 -5.70 22.65
CA MET A 479 6.86 -4.71 23.64
C MET A 479 5.41 -4.94 23.99
#